data_AF-A0A212D9S3-F1
#
_entry.id   AF-A0A212D9S3-F1
#
_cell.length_a   1.000
_cell.length_b   1.000
_cell.length_c   1.000
_cell.angle_alpha   90.00
_cell.angle_beta   90.00
_cell.angle_gamma   90.00
#
_symmetry.space_group_name_H-M   'P 1'
#
loop_
_entity.id
_entity.type
_entity.pdbx_description
1 polymer ?
#
loop_
_entity_poly.entity_id
_entity_poly.type
_entity_poly.pdbx_seq_one_letter_code
_entity_poly.pdbx_strand_id
1 'polypeptide(L)'
;MPAPPTCLREDCPREKAISIWESENFFFDLEPLPGAVEAVKQMANLERVHGGPELGWGIWSEPRYCHFTAVDWDDPVVPCTWVVSLEYAWVEKHFGPDFLEQIVLTRDKTVVSADLLIDDRVDITGKWPEPNPSWEHVLFTACHNRHTQLQPPSRRLHSWADDWRAILDSKRPH
;
A
#
# COMPACT_ATOMS: atom_id res chain seq x y z
N MET A 1 10.24 12.51 -10.09
CA MET A 1 11.17 11.48 -10.57
C MET A 1 11.22 10.37 -9.53
N PRO A 2 10.90 9.12 -9.89
CA PRO A 2 11.06 8.00 -8.99
C PRO A 2 12.50 7.87 -8.56
N ALA A 3 12.69 7.77 -7.25
CA ALA A 3 13.94 7.25 -6.74
C ALA A 3 14.13 5.83 -7.30
N PRO A 4 15.32 5.48 -7.80
CA PRO A 4 15.61 4.09 -8.14
C PRO A 4 15.39 3.23 -6.88
N PRO A 5 14.96 1.96 -7.02
CA PRO A 5 14.90 1.05 -5.89
C PRO A 5 16.28 1.06 -5.20
N THR A 6 16.37 1.48 -3.94
CA THR A 6 17.68 1.65 -3.29
C THR A 6 18.34 0.32 -2.93
N CYS A 7 17.72 -0.80 -3.32
CA CYS A 7 18.26 -2.15 -3.26
C CYS A 7 18.97 -2.57 -4.56
N LEU A 8 18.94 -1.74 -5.61
CA LEU A 8 19.76 -1.94 -6.78
C LEU A 8 21.22 -1.62 -6.46
N ARG A 9 22.13 -2.38 -7.07
CA ARG A 9 23.56 -2.09 -6.99
C ARG A 9 23.83 -0.72 -7.58
N GLU A 10 24.69 0.07 -6.94
CA GLU A 10 24.97 1.47 -7.33
C GLU A 10 25.47 1.62 -8.78
N ASP A 11 26.07 0.57 -9.34
CA ASP A 11 26.56 0.50 -10.71
C ASP A 11 25.52 0.03 -11.73
N CYS A 12 24.29 -0.29 -11.32
CA CYS A 12 23.22 -0.71 -12.21
C CYS A 12 22.71 0.51 -13.01
N PRO A 13 22.86 0.52 -14.36
CA PRO A 13 22.31 1.60 -15.18
C PRO A 13 20.79 1.66 -15.01
N ARG A 14 20.26 2.86 -14.76
CA ARG A 14 18.83 3.08 -14.49
C ARG A 14 17.96 2.52 -15.61
N GLU A 15 18.37 2.70 -16.86
CA GLU A 15 17.66 2.23 -18.05
C GLU A 15 17.58 0.70 -18.10
N LYS A 16 18.61 -0.01 -17.60
CA LYS A 16 18.58 -1.47 -17.51
C LYS A 16 17.61 -1.94 -16.44
N ALA A 17 17.61 -1.29 -15.27
CA ALA A 17 16.64 -1.60 -14.22
C ALA A 17 15.19 -1.34 -14.70
N ILE A 18 14.98 -0.24 -15.41
CA ILE A 18 13.69 0.10 -16.04
C ILE A 18 13.22 -1.02 -16.96
N SER A 19 14.09 -1.44 -17.89
CA SER A 19 13.73 -2.49 -18.85
C SER A 19 13.28 -3.82 -18.22
N ILE A 20 13.68 -4.10 -16.97
CA ILE A 20 13.21 -5.28 -16.22
C ILE A 20 11.77 -5.11 -15.78
N TRP A 21 11.40 -4.00 -15.11
CA TRP A 21 10.02 -3.82 -14.65
C TRP A 21 9.05 -3.44 -15.78
N GLU A 22 9.57 -3.01 -16.92
CA GLU A 22 8.79 -2.84 -18.16
C GLU A 22 8.55 -4.15 -18.91
N SER A 23 9.22 -5.24 -18.54
CA SER A 23 9.10 -6.52 -19.24
C SER A 23 7.73 -7.16 -19.04
N GLU A 24 7.25 -7.88 -20.07
CA GLU A 24 5.96 -8.56 -20.06
C GLU A 24 5.82 -9.46 -18.83
N ASN A 25 4.73 -9.28 -18.08
CA ASN A 25 4.39 -10.04 -16.86
C ASN A 25 5.25 -9.78 -15.62
N PHE A 26 6.24 -8.86 -15.64
CA PHE A 26 7.07 -8.60 -14.45
C PHE A 26 6.26 -8.42 -13.16
N PHE A 27 5.26 -7.53 -13.19
CA PHE A 27 4.38 -7.27 -12.04
C PHE A 27 3.44 -8.45 -11.71
N PHE A 28 2.97 -9.17 -12.73
CA PHE A 28 2.03 -10.28 -12.55
C PHE A 28 2.67 -11.53 -11.94
N ASP A 29 3.96 -11.71 -12.18
CA ASP A 29 4.74 -12.86 -11.69
C ASP A 29 5.39 -12.59 -10.32
N LEU A 30 5.22 -11.40 -9.74
CA LEU A 30 5.69 -11.12 -8.39
C LEU A 30 5.04 -12.07 -7.38
N GLU A 31 5.85 -12.70 -6.53
CA GLU A 31 5.33 -13.47 -5.41
C GLU A 31 4.85 -12.52 -4.31
N PRO A 32 3.72 -12.83 -3.64
CA PRO A 32 3.28 -12.07 -2.48
C PRO A 32 4.32 -12.17 -1.36
N LEU A 33 4.46 -11.09 -0.59
CA LEU A 33 5.26 -11.13 0.62
C LEU A 33 4.73 -12.21 1.58
N PRO A 34 5.62 -12.94 2.30
CA PRO A 34 5.20 -13.97 3.24
C PRO A 34 4.14 -13.45 4.24
N GLY A 35 3.00 -14.13 4.31
CA GLY A 35 1.89 -13.80 5.21
C GLY A 35 1.02 -12.61 4.78
N ALA A 36 1.35 -11.91 3.70
CA ALA A 36 0.61 -10.71 3.27
C ALA A 36 -0.82 -11.03 2.84
N VAL A 37 -1.00 -12.07 2.02
CA VAL A 37 -2.31 -12.45 1.49
C VAL A 37 -3.23 -12.89 2.63
N GLU A 38 -2.71 -13.70 3.56
CA GLU A 38 -3.44 -14.18 4.72
C GLU A 38 -3.81 -13.03 5.67
N ALA A 39 -2.85 -12.14 5.96
CA ALA A 39 -3.08 -11.01 6.85
C ALA A 39 -4.16 -10.07 6.30
N VAL A 40 -4.09 -9.72 5.01
CA VAL A 40 -5.06 -8.85 4.36
C VAL A 40 -6.44 -9.51 4.27
N LYS A 41 -6.52 -10.81 3.94
CA LYS A 41 -7.80 -11.55 3.97
C LYS A 41 -8.39 -11.63 5.37
N GLN A 42 -7.57 -11.85 6.40
CA GLN A 42 -8.02 -11.86 7.78
C GLN A 42 -8.51 -10.48 8.21
N MET A 43 -7.76 -9.45 7.87
CA MET A 43 -8.12 -8.07 8.16
C MET A 43 -9.47 -7.73 7.50
N ALA A 44 -9.74 -8.23 6.28
CA ALA A 44 -10.98 -7.93 5.54
C ALA A 44 -12.20 -8.57 6.18
N ASN A 45 -11.96 -9.68 6.87
CA ASN A 45 -12.97 -10.45 7.60
C ASN A 45 -13.03 -10.09 9.10
N LEU A 46 -12.19 -9.17 9.60
CA LEU A 46 -12.37 -8.67 10.95
C LEU A 46 -13.75 -8.01 11.00
N GLU A 47 -14.59 -8.48 11.93
CA GLU A 47 -15.95 -7.95 12.09
C GLU A 47 -15.90 -6.42 12.14
N ARG A 48 -16.88 -5.80 11.51
CA ARG A 48 -17.19 -4.37 11.67
C ARG A 48 -17.63 -4.15 13.11
N VAL A 49 -16.68 -4.15 14.04
CA VAL A 49 -16.98 -4.01 15.46
C VAL A 49 -17.32 -2.55 15.72
N HIS A 50 -18.64 -2.31 15.77
CA HIS A 50 -19.39 -1.15 16.27
C HIS A 50 -20.05 -0.20 15.27
N GLY A 51 -21.37 -0.36 15.17
CA GLY A 51 -22.33 0.61 14.63
C GLY A 51 -23.71 -0.04 14.47
N GLY A 52 -24.53 -0.04 15.53
CA GLY A 52 -25.93 -0.48 15.45
C GLY A 52 -26.74 0.35 14.43
N PRO A 53 -27.94 -0.11 14.03
CA PRO A 53 -28.68 0.40 12.87
C PRO A 53 -29.22 1.85 12.98
N GLU A 54 -28.87 2.62 14.02
CA GLU A 54 -29.45 3.94 14.29
C GLU A 54 -28.46 5.13 14.27
N LEU A 55 -27.18 4.88 14.01
CA LEU A 55 -26.21 5.95 13.72
C LEU A 55 -25.64 5.72 12.32
N GLY A 56 -26.23 6.41 11.34
CA GLY A 56 -25.50 6.72 10.11
C GLY A 56 -24.13 7.29 10.47
N TRP A 57 -23.10 6.90 9.72
CA TRP A 57 -21.67 7.12 10.00
C TRP A 57 -21.03 6.10 10.95
N GLY A 58 -21.22 4.82 10.64
CA GLY A 58 -20.42 3.73 11.21
C GLY A 58 -18.96 3.86 10.79
N ILE A 59 -18.11 4.00 11.81
CA ILE A 59 -16.65 4.02 11.74
C ILE A 59 -16.20 2.73 11.02
N TRP A 60 -15.27 2.87 10.07
CA TRP A 60 -14.99 1.95 8.94
C TRP A 60 -16.03 2.01 7.81
N SER A 61 -16.20 3.19 7.19
CA SER A 61 -16.80 3.28 5.86
C SER A 61 -15.82 2.68 4.85
N GLU A 62 -15.94 1.36 4.70
CA GLU A 62 -15.12 0.48 3.87
C GLU A 62 -13.72 0.26 4.47
N PRO A 63 -13.30 -0.99 4.76
CA PRO A 63 -11.88 -1.26 4.80
C PRO A 63 -11.42 -1.10 3.35
N ARG A 64 -11.18 0.15 2.92
CA ARG A 64 -10.38 0.39 1.73
C ARG A 64 -9.02 -0.16 2.11
N TYR A 65 -8.82 -1.44 1.80
CA TYR A 65 -7.51 -2.01 1.62
C TYR A 65 -6.86 -1.14 0.59
N CYS A 66 -6.16 -0.13 1.08
CA CYS A 66 -5.41 0.71 0.20
C CYS A 66 -4.14 -0.06 -0.15
N HIS A 67 -4.29 -1.06 -1.01
CA HIS A 67 -3.20 -1.46 -1.88
C HIS A 67 -3.00 -0.28 -2.84
N PHE A 68 -2.25 0.72 -2.37
CA PHE A 68 -1.87 1.83 -3.21
C PHE A 68 -0.62 1.43 -3.96
N THR A 69 -0.78 0.87 -5.17
CA THR A 69 0.33 0.84 -6.10
C THR A 69 0.54 2.23 -6.68
N ALA A 70 1.35 3.01 -5.98
CA ALA A 70 2.10 4.07 -6.63
C ALA A 70 3.24 3.39 -7.39
N VAL A 71 2.94 2.80 -8.55
CA VAL A 71 3.95 2.85 -9.62
C VAL A 71 4.27 4.32 -9.81
N ASP A 72 5.53 4.69 -9.70
CA ASP A 72 5.92 6.06 -9.88
C ASP A 72 5.77 6.42 -11.37
N TRP A 73 4.72 7.19 -11.64
CA TRP A 73 4.14 7.45 -12.96
C TRP A 73 4.89 8.49 -13.80
N ASP A 74 6.10 8.89 -13.41
CA ASP A 74 6.89 9.85 -14.20
C ASP A 74 7.63 9.18 -15.38
N ASP A 75 7.47 7.88 -15.64
CA ASP A 75 8.04 7.21 -16.82
C ASP A 75 7.04 7.21 -18.01
N PRO A 76 7.32 7.95 -19.10
CA PRO A 76 6.39 8.10 -20.22
C PRO A 76 6.30 6.88 -21.15
N VAL A 77 7.07 5.81 -20.90
CA VAL A 77 7.25 4.70 -21.85
C VAL A 77 6.23 3.57 -21.64
N VAL A 78 5.75 3.34 -20.41
CA VAL A 78 4.77 2.28 -20.13
C VAL A 78 3.35 2.82 -20.24
N PRO A 79 2.51 2.34 -21.18
CA PRO A 79 1.12 2.76 -21.26
C PRO A 79 0.40 2.44 -19.95
N CYS A 80 -0.22 3.46 -19.35
CA CYS A 80 -0.90 3.34 -18.07
C CYS A 80 -1.88 2.16 -18.00
N THR A 81 -2.55 1.89 -19.11
CA THR A 81 -3.53 0.81 -19.24
C THR A 81 -2.95 -0.57 -18.94
N TRP A 82 -1.68 -0.82 -19.28
CA TRP A 82 -1.08 -2.14 -19.16
C TRP A 82 -0.70 -2.45 -17.70
N VAL A 83 -0.01 -1.54 -17.02
CA VAL A 83 0.31 -1.68 -15.59
C VAL A 83 -0.96 -1.80 -14.76
N VAL A 84 -1.95 -0.96 -15.03
CA VAL A 84 -3.26 -1.04 -14.37
C VAL A 84 -3.87 -2.42 -14.53
N SER A 85 -3.86 -2.99 -15.74
CA SER A 85 -4.41 -4.33 -15.97
C SER A 85 -3.66 -5.42 -15.21
N LEU A 86 -2.33 -5.33 -15.12
CA LEU A 86 -1.52 -6.30 -14.37
C LEU A 86 -1.77 -6.25 -12.87
N GLU A 87 -1.95 -5.05 -12.30
CA GLU A 87 -2.29 -4.86 -10.89
C GLU A 87 -3.63 -5.52 -10.56
N TYR A 88 -4.67 -5.28 -11.36
CA TYR A 88 -5.97 -5.94 -11.18
C TYR A 88 -5.87 -7.46 -11.31
N ALA A 89 -5.15 -7.95 -12.32
CA ALA A 89 -4.98 -9.39 -12.54
C ALA A 89 -4.21 -10.05 -11.38
N TRP A 90 -3.19 -9.38 -10.82
CA TRP A 90 -2.44 -9.88 -9.67
C TRP A 90 -3.33 -9.94 -8.41
N VAL A 91 -4.12 -8.88 -8.16
CA VAL A 91 -5.07 -8.88 -7.04
C VAL A 91 -6.12 -9.97 -7.21
N GLU A 92 -6.71 -10.12 -8.39
CA GLU A 92 -7.69 -11.19 -8.67
C GLU A 92 -7.08 -12.58 -8.42
N LYS A 93 -5.87 -12.82 -8.92
CA LYS A 93 -5.14 -14.09 -8.77
C LYS A 93 -4.92 -14.48 -7.31
N HIS A 94 -4.56 -13.53 -6.44
CA HIS A 94 -4.17 -13.82 -5.06
C HIS A 94 -5.30 -13.63 -4.03
N PHE A 95 -6.19 -12.67 -4.26
CA PHE A 95 -7.27 -12.29 -3.34
C PHE A 95 -8.66 -12.74 -3.79
N GLY A 96 -8.86 -12.98 -5.08
CA GLY A 96 -10.15 -13.28 -5.68
C GLY A 96 -10.87 -12.04 -6.24
N PRO A 97 -11.89 -12.25 -7.08
CA PRO A 97 -12.56 -11.17 -7.81
C PRO A 97 -13.27 -10.16 -6.90
N ASP A 98 -13.80 -10.58 -5.76
CA ASP A 98 -14.48 -9.70 -4.81
C ASP A 98 -13.55 -8.61 -4.22
N PHE A 99 -12.24 -8.86 -4.23
CA PHE A 99 -11.24 -7.91 -3.73
C PHE A 99 -10.94 -6.78 -4.72
N LEU A 100 -11.36 -6.90 -5.98
CA LEU A 100 -11.14 -5.88 -7.00
C LEU A 100 -11.89 -4.57 -6.69
N GLU A 101 -13.02 -4.66 -5.99
CA GLU A 101 -13.79 -3.50 -5.54
C GLU A 101 -13.06 -2.68 -4.47
N GLN A 102 -12.02 -3.24 -3.85
CA GLN A 102 -11.24 -2.57 -2.80
C GLN A 102 -10.03 -1.79 -3.35
N ILE A 103 -9.72 -1.92 -4.64
CA ILE A 103 -8.55 -1.28 -5.26
C ILE A 103 -8.79 0.22 -5.43
N VAL A 104 -7.85 1.03 -4.94
CA VAL A 104 -7.79 2.47 -5.22
C VAL A 104 -6.51 2.80 -5.97
N LEU A 105 -6.65 3.05 -7.28
CA LEU A 105 -5.53 3.54 -8.10
C LEU A 105 -5.42 5.05 -8.01
N THR A 106 -4.31 5.53 -7.46
CA THR A 106 -4.02 6.96 -7.38
C THR A 106 -2.52 7.23 -7.47
N ARG A 107 -2.16 8.38 -8.05
CA ARG A 107 -0.78 8.92 -7.97
C ARG A 107 -0.52 9.61 -6.63
N ASP A 108 -1.59 10.01 -5.97
CA ASP A 108 -1.57 10.85 -4.80
C ASP A 108 -2.36 10.16 -3.69
N LYS A 109 -1.65 9.52 -2.75
CA LYS A 109 -2.27 8.84 -1.61
C LYS A 109 -2.77 9.83 -0.56
N THR A 110 -2.30 11.09 -0.61
CA THR A 110 -2.66 12.11 0.37
C THR A 110 -4.11 12.58 0.21
N VAL A 111 -4.71 12.43 -0.98
CA VAL A 111 -6.13 12.76 -1.22
C VAL A 111 -7.11 11.64 -0.84
N VAL A 112 -6.60 10.48 -0.42
CA VAL A 112 -7.45 9.33 -0.06
C VAL A 112 -7.63 9.29 1.45
N SER A 113 -8.89 9.28 1.89
CA SER A 113 -9.23 9.23 3.31
C SER A 113 -9.27 7.81 3.85
N ALA A 114 -8.55 7.58 4.93
CA ALA A 114 -8.45 6.36 5.72
C ALA A 114 -7.92 6.69 7.13
N ASP A 115 -8.00 5.72 8.07
CA ASP A 115 -7.41 5.83 9.41
C ASP A 115 -5.91 5.47 9.43
N LEU A 116 -5.50 4.52 8.58
CA LEU A 116 -4.13 4.00 8.50
C LEU A 116 -3.70 3.84 7.04
N LEU A 117 -2.41 4.07 6.79
CA LEU A 117 -1.72 3.72 5.56
C LEU A 117 -0.48 2.90 5.90
N ILE A 118 -0.48 1.61 5.54
CA ILE A 118 0.69 0.72 5.62
C ILE A 118 1.42 0.76 4.28
N ASP A 119 2.62 1.32 4.25
CA ASP A 119 3.34 1.62 3.02
C ASP A 119 4.85 1.63 3.26
N ASP A 120 5.64 1.15 2.31
CA ASP A 120 7.10 1.04 2.43
C ASP A 120 7.84 2.31 1.96
N ARG A 121 7.16 3.27 1.35
CA ARG A 121 7.72 4.58 1.04
C ARG A 121 7.88 5.40 2.32
N VAL A 122 9.09 5.91 2.56
CA VAL A 122 9.42 6.69 3.78
C VAL A 122 8.66 8.02 3.81
N ASP A 123 8.77 8.80 2.75
CA ASP A 123 8.13 10.11 2.65
C ASP A 123 7.02 10.06 1.59
N ILE A 124 5.77 10.11 2.04
CA ILE A 124 4.58 10.14 1.18
C ILE A 124 4.09 11.58 1.09
N THR A 125 4.25 12.18 -0.08
CA THR A 125 3.87 13.57 -0.37
C THR A 125 2.85 13.62 -1.49
N GLY A 126 2.10 14.72 -1.57
CA GLY A 126 1.03 14.88 -2.54
C GLY A 126 0.48 16.30 -2.58
N LYS A 127 -0.67 16.46 -3.22
CA LYS A 127 -1.37 17.73 -3.44
C LYS A 127 -2.39 18.05 -2.34
N TRP A 128 -2.64 17.15 -1.39
CA TRP A 128 -3.54 17.43 -0.28
C TRP A 128 -3.07 18.70 0.45
N PRO A 129 -3.97 19.69 0.65
CA PRO A 129 -3.57 21.02 1.10
C PRO A 129 -3.17 21.06 2.57
N GLU A 130 -3.63 20.10 3.38
CA GLU A 130 -3.24 20.01 4.79
C GLU A 130 -1.93 19.22 4.93
N PRO A 131 -1.03 19.64 5.83
CA PRO A 131 0.25 18.96 6.03
C PRO A 131 0.10 17.52 6.55
N ASN A 132 -1.07 17.19 7.10
CA ASN A 132 -1.38 15.90 7.68
C ASN A 132 -2.54 15.27 6.90
N PRO A 133 -2.30 14.21 6.10
CA PRO A 133 -3.37 13.41 5.54
C PRO A 133 -4.20 12.78 6.67
N SER A 134 -5.43 12.32 6.37
CA SER A 134 -6.32 11.78 7.41
C SER A 134 -5.78 10.52 8.09
N TRP A 135 -4.94 9.77 7.38
CA TRP A 135 -4.40 8.50 7.84
C TRP A 135 -3.11 8.69 8.63
N GLU A 136 -2.90 7.81 9.60
CA GLU A 136 -1.57 7.61 10.16
C GLU A 136 -0.73 6.71 9.26
N HIS A 137 0.48 7.15 8.91
CA HIS A 137 1.44 6.33 8.19
C HIS A 137 2.12 5.31 9.10
N VAL A 138 2.02 4.04 8.74
CA VAL A 138 2.78 2.94 9.32
C VAL A 138 3.79 2.47 8.29
N LEU A 139 5.07 2.74 8.52
CA LEU A 139 6.13 2.37 7.58
C LEU A 139 6.29 0.85 7.54
N PHE A 140 5.99 0.22 6.40
CA PHE A 140 6.26 -1.21 6.21
C PHE A 140 7.74 -1.40 5.89
N THR A 141 8.39 -2.37 6.54
CA THR A 141 9.82 -2.58 6.34
C THR A 141 10.12 -3.24 5.00
N ALA A 142 10.97 -2.59 4.22
CA ALA A 142 11.52 -3.10 2.96
C ALA A 142 13.05 -2.94 2.96
N CYS A 143 13.71 -3.57 2.00
CA CYS A 143 15.18 -3.55 1.90
C CYS A 143 15.75 -2.13 1.85
N HIS A 144 15.04 -1.19 1.21
CA HIS A 144 15.47 0.21 1.03
C HIS A 144 15.29 1.11 2.25
N ASN A 145 14.34 0.79 3.13
CA ASN A 145 13.96 1.65 4.26
C ASN A 145 14.36 1.09 5.63
N ARG A 146 14.95 -0.11 5.68
CA ARG A 146 15.33 -0.80 6.94
C ARG A 146 16.30 -0.01 7.80
N HIS A 147 17.06 0.90 7.19
CA HIS A 147 18.05 1.76 7.85
C HIS A 147 17.45 3.08 8.34
N THR A 148 16.23 3.40 7.93
CA THR A 148 15.55 4.66 8.27
C THR A 148 15.13 4.65 9.72
N GLN A 149 15.72 5.56 10.51
CA GLN A 149 15.30 5.83 11.88
C GLN A 149 14.02 6.67 11.87
N LEU A 150 12.99 6.18 12.55
CA LEU A 150 11.73 6.89 12.73
C LEU A 150 11.76 7.70 14.02
N GLN A 151 11.23 8.91 13.97
CA GLN A 151 11.01 9.72 15.17
C GLN A 151 9.62 9.43 15.74
N PRO A 152 9.45 9.32 17.07
CA PRO A 152 8.12 9.25 17.67
C PRO A 152 7.25 10.45 17.22
N PRO A 153 5.95 10.25 16.94
CA PRO A 153 5.15 9.05 17.20
C PRO A 153 5.08 8.04 16.03
N SER A 154 5.90 8.16 14.98
CA SER A 154 5.82 7.29 13.80
C SER A 154 6.03 5.81 14.16
N ARG A 155 5.25 4.93 13.51
CA ARG A 155 5.28 3.47 13.73
C ARG A 155 5.82 2.73 12.51
N ARG A 156 6.34 1.52 12.76
CA ARG A 156 6.86 0.61 11.75
C ARG A 156 6.22 -0.76 11.92
N LEU A 157 5.83 -1.37 10.82
CA LEU A 157 5.49 -2.79 10.75
C LEU A 157 6.68 -3.50 10.08
N HIS A 158 7.34 -4.43 10.77
CA HIS A 158 8.54 -5.08 10.23
C HIS A 158 8.21 -6.21 9.27
N SER A 159 7.10 -6.90 9.51
CA SER A 159 6.60 -7.97 8.64
C SER A 159 5.11 -8.22 8.88
N TRP A 160 4.47 -9.00 8.01
CA TRP A 160 3.10 -9.47 8.23
C TRP A 160 2.96 -10.53 9.34
N ALA A 161 4.08 -11.04 9.86
CA ALA A 161 4.09 -11.92 11.04
C ALA A 161 4.03 -11.13 12.36
N ASP A 162 4.26 -9.81 12.32
CA ASP A 162 4.15 -8.93 13.48
C ASP A 162 2.68 -8.71 13.87
N ASP A 163 2.45 -8.09 15.02
CA ASP A 163 1.11 -7.78 15.54
C ASP A 163 0.46 -6.56 14.85
N TRP A 164 0.12 -6.73 13.57
CA TRP A 164 -0.64 -5.75 12.80
C TRP A 164 -2.04 -5.50 13.38
N ARG A 165 -2.59 -6.43 14.16
CA ARG A 165 -3.92 -6.27 14.80
C ARG A 165 -3.88 -5.20 15.88
N ALA A 166 -2.84 -5.17 16.72
CA ALA A 166 -2.66 -4.12 17.72
C ALA A 166 -2.59 -2.72 17.09
N ILE A 167 -2.02 -2.60 15.88
CA ILE A 167 -1.99 -1.33 15.13
C ILE A 167 -3.42 -0.91 14.75
N LEU A 168 -4.24 -1.82 14.22
CA LEU A 168 -5.63 -1.54 13.89
C LEU A 168 -6.48 -1.23 15.13
N ASP A 169 -6.31 -2.02 16.19
CA ASP A 169 -7.05 -1.87 17.45
C ASP A 169 -6.77 -0.52 18.11
N SER A 170 -5.56 0.02 17.95
CA SER A 170 -5.21 1.37 18.44
C SER A 170 -6.00 2.51 17.77
N LYS A 171 -6.70 2.23 16.67
CA LYS A 171 -7.58 3.17 15.96
C LYS A 171 -9.06 2.95 16.23
N ARG A 172 -9.42 1.86 16.93
CA ARG A 172 -10.81 1.61 17.26
C ARG A 172 -11.28 2.62 18.32
N PRO A 173 -12.48 3.19 18.17
CA PRO A 173 -13.10 3.96 19.23
C PRO A 173 -13.30 3.07 20.46
N HIS A 174 -12.94 3.59 21.63
CA HIS A 174 -13.22 2.96 22.93
C HIS A 174 -14.57 3.41 23.48
#